data_AF-U4QFA4-F1
#
_entry.id   AF-U4QFA4-F1
#
_cell.length_a   1.000
_cell.length_b   1.000
_cell.length_c   1.000
_cell.angle_alpha   90.00
_cell.angle_beta   90.00
_cell.angle_gamma   90.00
#
_symmetry.space_group_name_H-M   'P 1'
#
loop_
_entity.id
_entity.type
_entity.pdbx_description
1 polymer ?
#
loop_
_entity_poly.entity_id
_entity_poly.type
_entity_poly.pdbx_seq_one_letter_code
_entity_poly.pdbx_strand_id
1 'polypeptide(L)' 'MKKKFTTTLDSELIKQMKVYAIEHDTSVAKLIEKAVEQLIKPE' A
#
# COMPACT_ATOMS: atom_id res chain seq x y z
N MET A 1 0.93 15.71 8.64
CA MET A 1 1.51 14.77 9.63
C MET A 1 1.13 13.36 9.24
N LYS A 2 2.09 12.44 9.04
CA LYS A 2 1.78 11.02 8.77
C LYS A 2 1.53 10.29 10.09
N LYS A 3 0.42 9.56 10.20
CA LYS A 3 0.11 8.71 11.37
C LYS A 3 0.40 7.25 11.02
N LYS A 4 0.95 6.50 11.97
CA LYS A 4 1.10 5.05 11.83
C LYS A 4 -0.28 4.42 11.98
N PHE A 5 -0.63 3.55 11.04
CA PHE A 5 -1.86 2.78 11.04
C PHE A 5 -1.48 1.32 10.88
N THR A 6 -1.91 0.49 11.83
CA THR A 6 -1.71 -0.96 11.78
C THR A 6 -3.05 -1.58 11.41
N THR A 7 -3.05 -2.44 10.40
CA THR A 7 -4.24 -3.16 9.97
C THR A 7 -3.88 -4.60 9.66
N THR A 8 -4.90 -5.45 9.63
CA THR A 8 -4.76 -6.87 9.30
C THR A 8 -5.15 -7.05 7.84
N LEU A 9 -4.22 -7.62 7.07
CA LEU A 9 -4.42 -7.98 5.66
C LEU A 9 -4.01 -9.43 5.47
N ASP A 10 -4.47 -9.99 4.37
CA ASP A 10 -4.08 -11.34 3.97
C ASP A 10 -2.55 -11.44 3.81
N SER A 11 -1.98 -12.55 4.27
CA SER A 11 -0.53 -12.75 4.29
C SER A 11 0.07 -12.92 2.90
N GLU A 12 -0.68 -13.48 1.96
CA GLU A 12 -0.26 -13.61 0.56
C GLU A 12 -0.28 -12.26 -0.14
N LEU A 13 -1.32 -11.47 0.11
CA LEU A 13 -1.42 -10.09 -0.38
C LEU A 13 -0.23 -9.23 0.10
N ILE A 14 0.14 -9.31 1.38
CA ILE A 14 1.30 -8.59 1.92
C ILE A 14 2.60 -9.00 1.20
N LYS A 15 2.77 -10.29 0.87
CA LYS A 15 3.95 -10.76 0.14
C LYS A 15 4.00 -10.18 -1.26
N GLN A 16 2.89 -10.24 -2.01
CA GLN A 16 2.82 -9.69 -3.36
C GLN A 16 3.08 -8.18 -3.37
N MET A 17 2.52 -7.44 -2.41
CA MET A 17 2.77 -6.00 -2.27
C MET A 17 4.23 -5.68 -1.97
N LYS A 18 4.92 -6.50 -1.17
CA LYS A 18 6.36 -6.35 -0.91
C LYS A 18 7.19 -6.59 -2.15
N VAL A 19 6.88 -7.62 -2.94
CA VAL A 19 7.57 -7.92 -4.19
C VAL A 19 7.41 -6.74 -5.16
N TYR A 20 6.17 -6.31 -5.38
CA TYR A 20 5.88 -5.15 -6.23
C TYR A 20 6.58 -3.87 -5.74
N ALA A 21 6.63 -3.66 -4.43
CA ALA A 21 7.32 -2.51 -3.84
C ALA A 21 8.83 -2.52 -4.15
N ILE A 22 9.47 -3.69 -4.14
CA ILE A 22 10.88 -3.86 -4.51
C ILE A 22 11.07 -3.61 -6.01
N GLU A 23 10.22 -4.18 -6.86
CA GLU A 23 10.34 -4.05 -8.32
C GLU A 23 10.17 -2.61 -8.81
N HIS A 24 9.35 -1.81 -8.13
CA HIS A 24 9.03 -0.43 -8.51
C HIS A 24 9.75 0.62 -7.66
N ASP A 25 10.79 0.24 -6.90
CA ASP A 25 11.56 1.12 -6.00
C ASP A 25 10.65 2.01 -5.13
N THR A 26 9.64 1.40 -4.52
CA THR A 26 8.62 2.08 -3.71
C THR A 26 8.40 1.38 -2.38
N SER A 27 7.55 1.96 -1.54
CA SER A 27 7.18 1.38 -0.24
C SER A 27 5.75 0.86 -0.27
N VAL A 28 5.50 -0.25 0.43
CA VAL A 28 4.15 -0.78 0.64
C VAL A 28 3.19 0.30 1.18
N ALA A 29 3.67 1.16 2.08
CA ALA A 29 2.89 2.29 2.58
C ALA A 29 2.46 3.28 1.48
N LYS A 30 3.36 3.61 0.54
CA LYS A 30 3.06 4.47 -0.62
C LYS A 30 2.07 3.82 -1.57
N LEU A 31 2.18 2.51 -1.78
CA LEU A 31 1.24 1.75 -2.60
C LEU A 31 -0.17 1.79 -2.01
N ILE A 32 -0.29 1.53 -0.70
CA ILE A 32 -1.57 1.60 0.00
C ILE A 32 -2.12 3.03 -0.05
N GLU A 33 -1.30 4.04 0.22
CA GLU A 33 -1.70 5.46 0.19
C GLU A 33 -2.27 5.83 -1.20
N LYS A 34 -1.61 5.45 -2.30
CA LYS A 34 -2.11 5.68 -3.67
C LYS A 34 -3.38 4.91 -3.98
N ALA A 35 -3.44 3.63 -3.61
CA ALA A 35 -4.61 2.79 -3.89
C ALA A 35 -5.86 3.31 -3.15
N VAL A 36 -5.69 3.71 -1.89
CA VAL A 36 -6.75 4.31 -1.07
C VAL A 36 -7.15 5.68 -1.62
N GLU A 37 -6.18 6.50 -2.06
CA GLU A 37 -6.46 7.81 -2.66
C GLU A 37 -7.30 7.66 -3.95
N GLN A 38 -6.96 6.73 -4.83
CA GLN A 38 -7.76 6.44 -6.04
C GLN A 38 -9.18 5.93 -5.71
N LEU A 39 -9.33 5.15 -4.64
CA LEU A 39 -10.63 4.62 -4.26
C LEU A 39 -11.55 5.70 -3.64
N ILE A 40 -10.99 6.66 -2.92
CA ILE A 40 -11.75 7.74 -2.25
C ILE A 40 -11.95 8.95 -3.15
N LYS A 41 -11.03 9.21 -4.09
CA LYS A 41 -11.12 10.29 -5.07
C LYS A 41 -11.04 9.72 -6.49
N PRO A 42 -12.15 9.14 -6.99
CA PRO A 42 -12.27 8.86 -8.41
C PRO A 42 -12.46 10.20 -9.13
N GLU A 43 -11.36 10.83 -9.54
CA GLU A 43 -11.40 11.84 -10.61
C GLU A 43 -11.54 11.14 -11.97
#